data_AF-D4KVY7-F1
#
_entry.id   AF-D4KVY7-F1
#
_cell.length_a   1.000
_cell.length_b   1.000
_cell.length_c   1.000
_cell.angle_alpha   90.00
_cell.angle_beta   90.00
_cell.angle_gamma   90.00
#
_symmetry.space_group_name_H-M   'P 1'
#
loop_
_entity.id
_entity.type
_entity.pdbx_description
1 polymer ?
#
loop_
_entity_poly.entity_id
_entity_poly.type
_entity_poly.pdbx_seq_one_letter_code
_entity_poly.pdbx_strand_id
1 'polypeptide(L)'
;MQYHGGDIYRNQIRLDFSVNTNPLGMPDSVREALHQAVEEAEHYPDIHAQELANAVAEQLRISEKKLVFGNGASELFHAVLHAVKPSKILIPVPSFLGYEEAAKALDCEVIFYEMKKEEKFCLTERILDALDESISLVFLANPNNPVGNLVEPELIFKIAEKCRQCDITLVLDECFMELTGKEQKYSFLSYLEEFPNVVVVRAFTKLYAIPGVRLGYLVCEQTLAEKIRLQLPEWNLSVFAQRAGVAAIKEQGYVARTVTCIQTQRLFLREELKAAGCIVYDSDADYLLFYSEKKLDELFLQRGILIRDCSNFRGLQRGYYRIAVKSEEQNRIFAEVLREIHGNAQAVEFVLPGEIEGRSFAIITKELEERGIVIPKEQEPVTKRVIHTSADFGYADTLTFSENAVEIAKHLIRTGADIVTDTNMALSGVNKKVLEAHGGMARCFMADEEVAGEAKERKVTRAVVSMEHAAKLDKPVIFAIGNAPTALIRLYELICDGIYRPAFIIGVPVGFVNVEVAKEMILHTDVPCIVNRGRKGGSNVAAAICNALLYEVRREDAAKKVD
;
A
#
# COMPACT_ATOMS: atom_id res chain seq x y z
N MET A 1 -20.69 13.42 14.11
CA MET A 1 -19.72 14.29 13.42
C MET A 1 -18.35 13.65 13.51
N GLN A 2 -17.62 13.58 12.39
CA GLN A 2 -16.26 13.05 12.37
C GLN A 2 -15.31 14.17 12.84
N TYR A 3 -14.81 14.10 14.08
CA TYR A 3 -13.95 15.15 14.66
C TYR A 3 -12.52 15.13 14.08
N HIS A 4 -12.05 13.95 13.66
CA HIS A 4 -10.71 13.74 13.10
C HIS A 4 -10.76 12.89 11.83
N GLY A 5 -9.67 12.91 11.03
CA GLY A 5 -9.46 11.91 9.98
C GLY A 5 -9.20 10.52 10.56
N GLY A 6 -9.18 9.50 9.71
CA GLY A 6 -8.77 8.14 10.08
C GLY A 6 -9.87 7.23 10.57
N ASP A 7 -11.14 7.52 10.24
CA ASP A 7 -12.25 6.60 10.54
C ASP A 7 -12.28 5.45 9.52
N ILE A 8 -11.20 4.66 9.50
CA ILE A 8 -11.03 3.50 8.64
C ILE A 8 -11.85 2.29 9.13
N TYR A 9 -12.37 2.36 10.36
CA TYR A 9 -13.10 1.28 11.01
C TYR A 9 -14.57 1.24 10.60
N ARG A 10 -15.17 2.42 10.34
CA ARG A 10 -16.58 2.54 9.94
C ARG A 10 -16.77 2.69 8.43
N ASN A 11 -15.69 2.94 7.70
CA ASN A 11 -15.71 3.08 6.25
C ASN A 11 -14.98 1.91 5.59
N GLN A 12 -15.53 1.36 4.52
CA GLN A 12 -14.81 0.39 3.68
C GLN A 12 -13.87 1.14 2.75
N ILE A 13 -12.60 1.26 3.16
CA ILE A 13 -11.58 2.01 2.42
C ILE A 13 -10.36 1.14 2.13
N ARG A 14 -9.66 1.45 1.04
CA ARG A 14 -8.37 0.87 0.67
C ARG A 14 -7.19 1.81 0.94
N LEU A 15 -7.42 3.12 0.94
CA LEU A 15 -6.39 4.13 1.19
C LEU A 15 -6.94 5.26 2.07
N ASP A 16 -6.16 5.67 3.06
CA ASP A 16 -6.53 6.74 3.99
C ASP A 16 -5.62 7.96 3.85
N PHE A 17 -5.98 8.90 2.99
CA PHE A 17 -5.32 10.20 2.84
C PHE A 17 -5.78 11.23 3.89
N SER A 18 -6.70 10.89 4.79
CA SER A 18 -7.20 11.84 5.78
C SER A 18 -6.29 11.98 7.00
N VAL A 19 -5.38 11.02 7.25
CA VAL A 19 -4.40 11.05 8.33
C VAL A 19 -2.99 11.26 7.79
N ASN A 20 -2.29 12.22 8.40
CA ASN A 20 -0.91 12.57 8.08
C ASN A 20 0.02 11.63 8.85
N THR A 21 0.73 10.77 8.11
CA THR A 21 1.73 9.82 8.62
C THR A 21 2.84 9.72 7.59
N ASN A 22 4.07 9.52 8.05
CA ASN A 22 5.23 9.39 7.18
C ASN A 22 5.00 8.37 6.04
N PRO A 23 5.25 8.76 4.77
CA PRO A 23 5.02 7.90 3.60
C PRO A 23 5.90 6.64 3.56
N LEU A 24 7.00 6.61 4.31
CA LEU A 24 7.92 5.47 4.33
C LEU A 24 7.50 4.36 5.32
N GLY A 25 6.43 4.56 6.10
CA GLY A 25 6.02 3.62 7.12
C GLY A 25 6.98 3.56 8.31
N MET A 26 6.78 2.59 9.21
CA MET A 26 7.56 2.48 10.45
C MET A 26 9.01 2.02 10.17
N PRO A 27 10.04 2.65 10.78
CA PRO A 27 11.41 2.14 10.71
C PRO A 27 11.55 0.71 11.25
N ASP A 28 12.42 -0.09 10.64
CA ASP A 28 12.61 -1.50 11.05
C ASP A 28 13.17 -1.63 12.46
N SER A 29 14.07 -0.73 12.88
CA SER A 29 14.59 -0.69 14.26
C SER A 29 13.50 -0.42 15.30
N VAL A 30 12.51 0.42 14.96
CA VAL A 30 11.36 0.71 15.81
C VAL A 30 10.43 -0.50 15.87
N ARG A 31 10.22 -1.19 14.74
CA ARG A 31 9.46 -2.44 14.69
C ARG A 31 10.08 -3.51 15.58
N GLU A 32 11.39 -3.70 15.48
CA GLU A 32 12.14 -4.65 16.31
C GLU A 32 12.05 -4.30 17.79
N ALA A 33 12.23 -3.02 18.14
CA ALA A 33 12.09 -2.55 19.53
C ALA A 33 10.69 -2.81 20.10
N LEU A 34 9.64 -2.68 19.29
CA LEU A 34 8.27 -3.01 19.68
C LEU A 34 8.08 -4.51 19.91
N HIS A 35 8.68 -5.37 19.09
CA HIS A 35 8.64 -6.82 19.30
C HIS A 35 9.34 -7.23 20.59
N GLN A 36 10.51 -6.66 20.87
CA GLN A 36 11.26 -6.94 22.10
C GLN A 36 10.53 -6.43 23.35
N ALA A 37 9.86 -5.28 23.25
CA ALA A 37 9.09 -4.70 24.35
C ALA A 37 7.93 -5.58 24.84
N VAL A 38 7.49 -6.58 24.05
CA VAL A 38 6.47 -7.54 24.48
C VAL A 38 6.93 -8.33 25.70
N GLU A 39 8.21 -8.70 25.77
CA GLU A 39 8.78 -9.46 26.89
C GLU A 39 8.86 -8.62 28.18
N GLU A 40 8.79 -7.29 28.06
CA GLU A 40 8.81 -6.37 29.21
C GLU A 40 7.41 -6.00 29.70
N ALA A 41 6.35 -6.37 28.96
CA ALA A 41 4.99 -5.89 29.21
C ALA A 41 4.36 -6.39 30.53
N GLU A 42 4.94 -7.41 31.16
CA GLU A 42 4.53 -7.90 32.49
C GLU A 42 4.97 -6.97 33.63
N HIS A 43 5.90 -6.05 33.37
CA HIS A 43 6.42 -5.09 34.34
C HIS A 43 5.83 -3.70 34.12
N TYR A 44 5.74 -2.92 35.20
CA TYR A 44 5.47 -1.49 35.06
C TYR A 44 6.62 -0.81 34.28
N PRO A 45 6.32 0.15 33.40
CA PRO A 45 7.34 0.94 32.72
C PRO A 45 8.23 1.70 33.70
N ASP A 46 9.41 2.12 33.27
CA ASP A 46 10.20 3.09 34.01
C ASP A 46 9.41 4.40 34.14
N ILE A 47 9.04 4.77 35.37
CA ILE A 47 8.25 5.98 35.65
C ILE A 47 8.98 7.26 35.23
N HIS A 48 10.30 7.23 35.16
CA HIS A 48 11.11 8.37 34.72
C HIS A 48 11.38 8.37 33.22
N ALA A 49 11.10 7.26 32.52
CA ALA A 49 11.48 7.05 31.12
C ALA A 49 12.94 7.44 30.84
N GLN A 50 13.86 7.09 31.74
CA GLN A 50 15.21 7.65 31.81
C GLN A 50 16.01 7.40 30.53
N GLU A 51 15.91 6.20 29.97
CA GLU A 51 16.61 5.85 28.72
C GLU A 51 16.11 6.68 27.53
N LEU A 52 14.78 6.88 27.43
CA LEU A 52 14.18 7.73 26.42
C LEU A 52 14.60 9.20 26.61
N ALA A 53 14.54 9.68 27.85
CA ALA A 53 14.94 11.04 28.21
C ALA A 53 16.39 11.32 27.81
N ASN A 54 17.31 10.40 28.14
CA ASN A 54 18.72 10.51 27.77
C ASN A 54 18.92 10.53 26.25
N ALA A 55 18.27 9.62 25.52
CA ALA A 55 18.43 9.53 24.06
C ALA A 55 17.93 10.80 23.35
N VAL A 56 16.81 11.37 23.80
CA VAL A 56 16.28 12.63 23.24
C VAL A 56 17.12 13.83 23.67
N ALA A 57 17.55 13.89 24.93
CA ALA A 57 18.42 14.94 25.45
C ALA A 57 19.76 15.01 24.70
N GLU A 58 20.38 13.85 24.44
CA GLU A 58 21.62 13.75 23.66
C GLU A 58 21.43 14.25 22.23
N GLN A 59 20.35 13.80 21.56
CA GLN A 59 20.06 14.20 20.18
C GLN A 59 19.81 15.70 20.04
N LEU A 60 19.05 16.28 20.98
CA LEU A 60 18.71 17.70 20.98
C LEU A 60 19.78 18.59 21.63
N ARG A 61 20.78 18.00 22.32
CA ARG A 61 21.82 18.68 23.09
C ARG A 61 21.27 19.61 24.16
N ILE A 62 20.25 19.14 24.88
CA ILE A 62 19.61 19.84 26.00
C ILE A 62 19.66 18.99 27.27
N SER A 63 19.36 19.56 28.43
CA SER A 63 19.19 18.78 29.65
C SER A 63 17.88 17.98 29.61
N GLU A 64 17.92 16.72 30.06
CA GLU A 64 16.75 15.87 30.22
C GLU A 64 15.71 16.46 31.18
N LYS A 65 16.12 17.35 32.09
CA LYS A 65 15.22 18.05 33.02
C LYS A 65 14.26 19.02 32.32
N LYS A 66 14.53 19.38 31.07
CA LYS A 66 13.67 20.22 30.23
C LYS A 66 12.66 19.42 29.40
N LEU A 67 12.75 18.09 29.42
CA LEU A 67 11.89 17.19 28.63
C LEU A 67 10.71 16.67 29.42
N VAL A 68 9.51 16.76 28.84
CA VAL A 68 8.32 16.07 29.36
C VAL A 68 7.73 15.21 28.26
N PHE A 69 7.48 13.94 28.56
CA PHE A 69 6.95 12.97 27.62
C PHE A 69 5.48 12.69 27.90
N GLY A 70 4.71 12.46 26.83
CA GLY A 70 3.28 12.19 26.93
C GLY A 70 2.81 11.12 25.96
N ASN A 71 1.63 10.59 26.24
CA ASN A 71 0.88 9.59 25.48
C ASN A 71 0.37 10.15 24.12
N GLY A 72 1.33 10.62 23.31
CA GLY A 72 1.15 11.55 22.22
C GLY A 72 1.09 13.01 22.66
N ALA A 73 1.31 13.94 21.73
CA ALA A 73 1.27 15.38 21.97
C ALA A 73 -0.08 15.87 22.53
N SER A 74 -1.17 15.17 22.25
CA SER A 74 -2.51 15.50 22.76
C SER A 74 -2.58 15.53 24.28
N GLU A 75 -1.95 14.57 24.97
CA GLU A 75 -1.91 14.55 26.44
C GLU A 75 -1.12 15.74 26.99
N LEU A 76 -0.04 16.12 26.30
CA LEU A 76 0.82 17.22 26.69
C LEU A 76 0.11 18.57 26.61
N PHE A 77 -0.77 18.80 25.63
CA PHE A 77 -1.57 20.03 25.58
C PHE A 77 -2.44 20.18 26.82
N HIS A 78 -3.12 19.10 27.26
CA HIS A 78 -3.89 19.13 28.51
C HIS A 78 -2.99 19.36 29.74
N ALA A 79 -1.84 18.68 29.82
CA ALA A 79 -0.92 18.83 30.94
C ALA A 79 -0.36 20.26 31.05
N VAL A 80 -0.03 20.90 29.93
CA VAL A 80 0.39 22.32 29.89
C VAL A 80 -0.74 23.22 30.41
N LEU A 81 -1.96 23.01 29.93
CA LEU A 81 -3.12 23.78 30.37
C LEU A 81 -3.39 23.64 31.87
N HIS A 82 -3.30 22.43 32.44
CA HIS A 82 -3.45 22.21 33.88
C HIS A 82 -2.31 22.79 34.72
N ALA A 83 -1.10 22.86 34.17
CA ALA A 83 0.06 23.43 34.85
C ALA A 83 0.02 24.97 34.85
N VAL A 84 -0.35 25.57 33.72
CA VAL A 84 -0.42 27.04 33.54
C VAL A 84 -1.70 27.63 34.14
N LYS A 85 -2.83 26.91 34.02
CA LYS A 85 -4.18 27.36 34.41
C LYS A 85 -4.54 28.73 33.82
N PRO A 86 -4.48 28.89 32.49
CA PRO A 86 -4.72 30.18 31.85
C PRO A 86 -6.16 30.65 32.07
N SER A 87 -6.34 31.94 32.34
CA SER A 87 -7.69 32.54 32.40
C SER A 87 -8.23 32.81 31.00
N LYS A 88 -7.34 33.14 30.05
CA LYS A 88 -7.68 33.45 28.67
C LYS A 88 -6.64 32.88 27.70
N ILE A 89 -7.11 32.19 26.66
CA ILE A 89 -6.30 31.52 25.65
C ILE A 89 -6.55 32.15 24.28
N LEU A 90 -5.49 32.46 23.53
CA LEU A 90 -5.59 32.86 22.13
C LEU A 90 -5.19 31.70 21.20
N ILE A 91 -6.03 31.42 20.20
CA ILE A 91 -5.82 30.37 19.20
C ILE A 91 -5.97 30.94 17.79
N PRO A 92 -4.92 30.98 16.96
CA PRO A 92 -5.02 31.24 15.54
C PRO A 92 -5.85 30.17 14.83
N VAL A 93 -6.77 30.54 13.94
CA VAL A 93 -7.64 29.61 13.22
C VAL A 93 -7.67 29.94 11.71
N PRO A 94 -7.75 28.92 10.83
CA PRO A 94 -7.90 27.49 11.12
C PRO A 94 -6.62 26.83 11.67
N SER A 95 -6.77 26.02 12.72
CA SER A 95 -5.68 25.25 13.33
C SER A 95 -6.19 23.93 13.91
N PHE A 96 -5.30 23.14 14.52
CA PHE A 96 -5.64 21.83 15.08
C PHE A 96 -6.75 21.92 16.14
N LEU A 97 -7.86 21.21 15.90
CA LEU A 97 -9.04 21.20 16.76
C LEU A 97 -8.75 20.79 18.21
N GLY A 98 -7.67 20.02 18.45
CA GLY A 98 -7.31 19.57 19.78
C GLY A 98 -6.96 20.69 20.76
N TYR A 99 -6.58 21.89 20.28
CA TYR A 99 -6.35 23.04 21.16
C TYR A 99 -7.66 23.52 21.80
N GLU A 100 -8.69 23.69 20.97
CA GLU A 100 -10.02 24.11 21.43
C GLU A 100 -10.64 23.03 22.33
N GLU A 101 -10.48 21.74 21.98
CA GLU A 101 -10.94 20.64 22.83
C GLU A 101 -10.20 20.57 24.17
N ALA A 102 -8.89 20.83 24.18
CA ALA A 102 -8.12 20.85 25.43
C ALA A 102 -8.52 22.04 26.32
N ALA A 103 -8.75 23.21 25.72
CA ALA A 103 -9.22 24.40 26.44
C ALA A 103 -10.59 24.19 27.10
N LYS A 104 -11.51 23.43 26.47
CA LYS A 104 -12.83 23.10 27.05
C LYS A 104 -12.77 22.32 28.36
N ALA A 105 -11.65 21.67 28.66
CA ALA A 105 -11.47 20.97 29.94
C ALA A 105 -11.21 21.94 31.12
N LEU A 106 -10.97 23.23 30.83
CA LEU A 106 -10.78 24.28 31.82
C LEU A 106 -11.90 25.32 31.73
N ASP A 107 -12.13 26.01 32.83
CA ASP A 107 -12.97 27.20 32.88
C ASP A 107 -12.15 28.43 32.46
N CYS A 108 -11.85 28.54 31.16
CA CYS A 108 -11.07 29.64 30.58
C CYS A 108 -11.77 30.26 29.36
N GLU A 109 -11.55 31.55 29.13
CA GLU A 109 -12.02 32.24 27.92
C GLU A 109 -11.13 31.89 26.73
N VAL A 110 -11.73 31.53 25.59
CA VAL A 110 -10.97 31.24 24.34
C VAL A 110 -11.26 32.31 23.30
N ILE A 111 -10.22 33.01 22.86
CA ILE A 111 -10.25 34.00 21.79
C ILE A 111 -9.63 33.40 20.53
N PHE A 112 -10.30 33.61 19.40
CA PHE A 112 -9.84 33.12 18.11
C PHE A 112 -9.24 34.25 17.27
N TYR A 113 -7.99 34.06 16.82
CA TYR A 113 -7.37 34.93 15.83
C TYR A 113 -7.64 34.35 14.43
N GLU A 114 -8.51 35.00 13.65
CA GLU A 114 -8.85 34.53 12.31
C GLU A 114 -7.74 34.88 11.29
N MET A 115 -7.10 33.83 10.75
CA MET A 115 -6.23 33.93 9.58
C MET A 115 -7.10 33.96 8.32
N LYS A 116 -6.87 34.95 7.45
CA LYS A 116 -7.80 35.25 6.37
C LYS A 116 -7.50 34.47 5.10
N LYS A 117 -8.55 34.19 4.31
CA LYS A 117 -8.42 33.52 3.00
C LYS A 117 -7.58 34.33 2.03
N GLU A 118 -7.69 35.67 2.07
CA GLU A 118 -6.92 36.60 1.23
C GLU A 118 -5.42 36.54 1.53
N GLU A 119 -5.07 36.24 2.78
CA GLU A 119 -3.71 35.99 3.26
C GLU A 119 -3.30 34.52 3.09
N LYS A 120 -4.08 33.73 2.32
CA LYS A 120 -3.93 32.27 2.14
C LYS A 120 -3.89 31.48 3.46
N PHE A 121 -4.56 31.99 4.50
CA PHE A 121 -4.52 31.45 5.86
C PHE A 121 -3.13 31.43 6.50
N CYS A 122 -2.20 32.27 6.03
CA CYS A 122 -0.91 32.47 6.69
C CYS A 122 -1.06 33.32 7.95
N LEU A 123 -0.19 33.06 8.94
CA LEU A 123 -0.03 33.95 10.08
C LEU A 123 0.68 35.23 9.65
N THR A 124 0.20 36.38 10.11
CA THR A 124 0.75 37.71 9.77
C THR A 124 1.05 38.52 11.02
N GLU A 125 1.81 39.61 10.91
CA GLU A 125 2.21 40.45 12.05
C GLU A 125 1.03 41.02 12.84
N ARG A 126 -0.17 41.05 12.24
CA ARG A 126 -1.42 41.50 12.88
C ARG A 126 -1.79 40.70 14.12
N ILE A 127 -1.23 39.50 14.32
CA ILE A 127 -1.39 38.77 15.59
C ILE A 127 -0.80 39.54 16.78
N LEU A 128 0.25 40.34 16.58
CA LEU A 128 0.90 41.10 17.66
C LEU A 128 -0.05 42.09 18.32
N ASP A 129 -1.01 42.63 17.57
CA ASP A 129 -2.05 43.55 18.07
C ASP A 129 -3.09 42.84 18.95
N ALA A 130 -3.20 41.51 18.85
CA ALA A 130 -4.09 40.69 19.66
C ALA A 130 -3.43 40.13 20.93
N LEU A 131 -2.13 40.41 21.13
CA LEU A 131 -1.37 39.96 22.30
C LEU A 131 -1.28 41.11 23.31
N ASP A 132 -1.93 40.94 24.45
CA ASP A 132 -1.92 41.88 25.57
C ASP A 132 -1.86 41.13 26.91
N GLU A 133 -1.76 41.88 28.01
CA GLU A 133 -1.66 41.35 29.38
C GLU A 133 -2.94 40.63 29.85
N SER A 134 -4.03 40.66 29.08
CA SER A 134 -5.24 39.89 29.39
C SER A 134 -5.15 38.43 28.91
N ILE A 135 -4.27 38.12 27.95
CA ILE A 135 -4.01 36.76 27.47
C ILE A 135 -3.07 36.07 28.45
N SER A 136 -3.30 34.80 28.77
CA SER A 136 -2.38 34.00 29.61
C SER A 136 -1.64 32.92 28.83
N LEU A 137 -2.22 32.45 27.72
CA LEU A 137 -1.62 31.41 26.89
C LEU A 137 -1.97 31.60 25.41
N VAL A 138 -1.01 31.31 24.54
CA VAL A 138 -1.20 31.27 23.08
C VAL A 138 -0.82 29.88 22.57
N PHE A 139 -1.70 29.24 21.81
CA PHE A 139 -1.32 28.09 20.98
C PHE A 139 -0.92 28.57 19.60
N LEU A 140 0.20 28.10 19.08
CA LEU A 140 0.62 28.37 17.72
C LEU A 140 1.27 27.14 17.10
N ALA A 141 0.87 26.76 15.89
CA ALA A 141 1.42 25.61 15.18
C ALA A 141 2.38 26.04 14.08
N ASN A 142 3.54 25.39 13.98
CA ASN A 142 4.54 25.66 12.95
C ASN A 142 5.21 24.35 12.49
N PRO A 143 4.89 23.84 11.28
CA PRO A 143 3.89 24.33 10.34
C PRO A 143 2.44 24.09 10.80
N ASN A 144 1.51 24.94 10.37
CA ASN A 144 0.12 24.92 10.84
C ASN A 144 -0.72 23.79 10.22
N ASN A 145 -1.53 23.08 11.01
CA ASN A 145 -2.52 22.11 10.52
C ASN A 145 -3.92 22.72 10.51
N PRO A 146 -4.60 22.90 9.36
CA PRO A 146 -4.50 22.05 8.16
C PRO A 146 -3.74 22.64 6.97
N VAL A 147 -3.30 23.90 7.04
CA VAL A 147 -2.76 24.66 5.89
C VAL A 147 -1.40 24.13 5.42
N GLY A 148 -0.49 23.90 6.35
CA GLY A 148 0.83 23.30 6.16
C GLY A 148 1.97 24.30 6.01
N ASN A 149 1.70 25.59 6.07
CA ASN A 149 2.70 26.64 5.90
C ASN A 149 3.58 26.82 7.14
N LEU A 150 4.87 27.07 6.92
CA LEU A 150 5.77 27.60 7.95
C LEU A 150 5.51 29.09 8.19
N VAL A 151 5.85 29.55 9.39
CA VAL A 151 5.92 30.96 9.77
C VAL A 151 7.38 31.39 9.75
N GLU A 152 7.70 32.56 9.18
CA GLU A 152 9.08 33.05 9.18
C GLU A 152 9.61 33.26 10.61
N PRO A 153 10.88 32.87 10.89
CA PRO A 153 11.44 32.91 12.23
C PRO A 153 11.37 34.30 12.89
N GLU A 154 11.51 35.37 12.11
CA GLU A 154 11.46 36.75 12.59
C GLU A 154 10.10 37.07 13.22
N LEU A 155 9.00 36.56 12.64
CA LEU A 155 7.66 36.77 13.20
C LEU A 155 7.46 35.92 14.47
N ILE A 156 7.92 34.66 14.48
CA ILE A 156 7.86 33.83 15.70
C ILE A 156 8.63 34.48 16.84
N PHE A 157 9.80 35.06 16.56
CA PHE A 157 10.60 35.78 17.55
C PHE A 157 9.87 37.02 18.09
N LYS A 158 9.25 37.84 17.21
CA LYS A 158 8.43 38.99 17.63
C LYS A 158 7.26 38.56 18.53
N ILE A 159 6.62 37.44 18.20
CA ILE A 159 5.52 36.86 19.00
C ILE A 159 6.06 36.41 20.36
N ALA A 160 7.16 35.66 20.40
CA ALA A 160 7.77 35.17 21.64
C ALA A 160 8.20 36.33 22.56
N GLU A 161 8.81 37.39 22.01
CA GLU A 161 9.15 38.61 22.74
C GLU A 161 7.92 39.32 23.29
N LYS A 162 6.87 39.49 22.47
CA LYS A 162 5.63 40.10 22.92
C LYS A 162 4.95 39.27 24.02
N CYS A 163 4.94 37.94 23.88
CA CYS A 163 4.46 37.02 24.90
C CYS A 163 5.26 37.17 26.21
N ARG A 164 6.60 37.26 26.12
CA ARG A 164 7.47 37.45 27.29
C ARG A 164 7.19 38.78 27.99
N GLN A 165 6.92 39.86 27.25
CA GLN A 165 6.60 41.18 27.79
C GLN A 165 5.24 41.22 28.52
N CYS A 166 4.28 40.42 28.04
CA CYS A 166 2.92 40.37 28.59
C CYS A 166 2.69 39.18 29.54
N ASP A 167 3.75 38.45 29.94
CA ASP A 167 3.69 37.24 30.79
C ASP A 167 2.78 36.12 30.24
N ILE A 168 2.79 35.96 28.91
CA ILE A 168 2.01 34.95 28.18
C ILE A 168 2.86 33.69 27.99
N THR A 169 2.30 32.54 28.34
CA THR A 169 2.91 31.25 27.94
C THR A 169 2.64 30.98 26.45
N LEU A 170 3.67 30.82 25.65
CA LEU A 170 3.55 30.49 24.22
C LEU A 170 3.79 29.00 24.00
N VAL A 171 2.77 28.28 23.56
CA VAL A 171 2.86 26.87 23.19
C VAL A 171 3.03 26.75 21.68
N LEU A 172 4.24 26.41 21.25
CA LEU A 172 4.61 26.17 19.86
C LEU A 172 4.47 24.68 19.52
N ASP A 173 3.43 24.31 18.78
CA ASP A 173 3.29 22.97 18.21
C ASP A 173 4.17 22.82 16.97
N GLU A 174 5.27 22.09 17.12
CA GLU A 174 6.23 21.73 16.09
C GLU A 174 6.15 20.24 15.70
N CYS A 175 5.01 19.57 15.91
CA CYS A 175 4.84 18.14 15.62
C CYS A 175 5.13 17.71 14.17
N PHE A 176 5.19 18.65 13.23
CA PHE A 176 5.52 18.43 11.81
C PHE A 176 6.86 19.05 11.38
N MET A 177 7.63 19.66 12.29
CA MET A 177 8.82 20.46 11.96
C MET A 177 9.91 19.64 11.26
N GLU A 178 10.24 18.45 11.77
CA GLU A 178 11.25 17.55 11.19
C GLU A 178 10.90 17.14 9.76
N LEU A 179 9.61 16.95 9.45
CA LEU A 179 9.13 16.55 8.14
C LEU A 179 9.33 17.63 7.06
N THR A 180 9.58 18.88 7.47
CA THR A 180 9.85 19.98 6.53
C THR A 180 11.25 19.93 5.93
N GLY A 181 12.20 19.30 6.63
CA GLY A 181 13.63 19.37 6.30
C GLY A 181 14.27 20.74 6.56
N LYS A 182 13.57 21.65 7.23
CA LYS A 182 14.01 23.04 7.47
C LYS A 182 14.13 23.37 8.97
N GLU A 183 14.14 22.34 9.82
CA GLU A 183 14.19 22.46 11.28
C GLU A 183 15.27 23.44 11.77
N GLN A 184 16.48 23.36 11.21
CA GLN A 184 17.61 24.23 11.62
C GLN A 184 17.30 25.73 11.48
N LYS A 185 16.47 26.12 10.51
CA LYS A 185 16.08 27.52 10.31
C LYS A 185 14.81 27.87 11.09
N TYR A 186 13.83 26.95 11.16
CA TYR A 186 12.46 27.28 11.58
C TYR A 186 12.06 26.78 12.96
N SER A 187 12.80 25.86 13.57
CA SER A 187 12.49 25.40 14.92
C SER A 187 12.92 26.41 15.97
N PHE A 188 12.06 26.57 16.99
CA PHE A 188 12.33 27.43 18.12
C PHE A 188 13.19 26.78 19.21
N LEU A 189 13.52 25.48 19.10
CA LEU A 189 14.29 24.74 20.10
C LEU A 189 15.62 25.43 20.47
N SER A 190 16.33 25.98 19.48
CA SER A 190 17.61 26.65 19.67
C SER A 190 17.53 27.96 20.48
N TYR A 191 16.33 28.52 20.66
CA TYR A 191 16.10 29.80 21.33
C TYR A 191 15.46 29.64 22.71
N LEU A 192 15.15 28.41 23.15
CA LEU A 192 14.42 28.16 24.40
C LEU A 192 15.14 28.67 25.66
N GLU A 193 16.48 28.79 25.65
CA GLU A 193 17.21 29.38 26.78
C GLU A 193 16.89 30.87 26.97
N GLU A 194 16.59 31.59 25.89
CA GLU A 194 16.28 33.03 25.92
C GLU A 194 14.80 33.30 26.27
N PHE A 195 13.93 32.31 26.07
CA PHE A 195 12.48 32.44 26.21
C PHE A 195 11.88 31.38 27.14
N PRO A 196 11.99 31.57 28.48
CA PRO A 196 11.52 30.58 29.45
C PRO A 196 10.00 30.39 29.46
N ASN A 197 9.24 31.33 28.89
CA ASN A 197 7.78 31.26 28.73
C ASN A 197 7.33 30.47 27.49
N VAL A 198 8.26 29.92 26.70
CA VAL A 198 7.95 29.15 25.49
C VAL A 198 8.00 27.65 25.78
N VAL A 199 6.99 26.93 25.30
CA VAL A 199 6.89 25.48 25.31
C VAL A 199 6.89 25.00 23.87
N VAL A 200 7.88 24.21 23.46
CA VAL A 200 7.91 23.57 22.14
C VAL A 200 7.40 22.14 22.26
N VAL A 201 6.40 21.77 21.47
CA VAL A 201 5.81 20.42 21.45
C VAL A 201 6.21 19.69 20.17
N ARG A 202 6.64 18.43 20.31
CA ARG A 202 7.08 17.55 19.21
C ARG A 202 6.38 16.19 19.31
N ALA A 203 6.37 15.45 18.20
CA ALA A 203 5.71 14.16 18.15
C ALA A 203 6.50 13.12 17.35
N PHE A 204 6.64 11.93 17.94
CA PHE A 204 7.15 10.75 17.24
C PHE A 204 6.11 10.16 16.28
N THR A 205 4.82 10.32 16.62
CA THR A 205 3.72 9.66 15.88
C THR A 205 3.68 9.95 14.39
N LYS A 206 4.03 11.18 13.98
CA LYS A 206 3.96 11.63 12.59
C LYS A 206 5.23 11.23 11.86
N LEU A 207 6.38 11.61 12.44
CA LEU A 207 7.69 11.38 11.85
C LEU A 207 8.00 9.90 11.70
N TYR A 208 7.72 9.04 12.68
CA TYR A 208 8.14 7.63 12.62
C TYR A 208 7.01 6.66 12.27
N ALA A 209 5.87 7.17 11.78
CA ALA A 209 4.69 6.38 11.43
C ALA A 209 4.22 5.41 12.55
N ILE A 210 4.28 5.86 13.81
CA ILE A 210 3.83 5.10 14.99
C ILE A 210 2.62 5.76 15.70
N PRO A 211 1.55 6.19 15.00
CA PRO A 211 0.43 6.86 15.64
C PRO A 211 -0.32 5.99 16.66
N GLY A 212 -0.26 4.66 16.54
CA GLY A 212 -0.84 3.71 17.49
C GLY A 212 0.00 3.46 18.75
N VAL A 213 1.30 3.79 18.74
CA VAL A 213 2.19 3.67 19.92
C VAL A 213 1.98 4.81 20.91
N ARG A 214 1.47 5.95 20.42
CA ARG A 214 1.13 7.13 21.22
C ARG A 214 2.34 7.73 21.97
N LEU A 215 3.23 8.40 21.25
CA LEU A 215 4.39 9.07 21.87
C LEU A 215 4.61 10.50 21.34
N GLY A 216 4.78 11.44 22.27
CA GLY A 216 5.20 12.81 22.02
C GLY A 216 6.01 13.34 23.18
N TYR A 217 6.61 14.51 22.99
CA TYR A 217 7.36 15.20 24.03
C TYR A 217 7.23 16.71 23.88
N LEU A 218 7.52 17.42 24.95
CA LEU A 218 7.73 18.86 24.91
C LEU A 218 9.06 19.23 25.53
N VAL A 219 9.55 20.41 25.16
CA VAL A 219 10.74 21.05 25.69
C VAL A 219 10.35 22.42 26.22
N CYS A 220 10.68 22.70 27.47
CA CYS A 220 10.49 24.01 28.08
C CYS A 220 11.47 24.24 29.24
N GLU A 221 11.40 25.40 29.87
CA GLU A 221 12.19 25.70 31.06
C GLU A 221 11.91 24.67 32.19
N GLN A 222 12.95 24.33 32.97
CA GLN A 222 12.91 23.23 33.93
C GLN A 222 11.78 23.37 34.95
N THR A 223 11.55 24.56 35.52
CA THR A 223 10.52 24.76 36.54
C THR A 223 9.11 24.56 35.97
N LEU A 224 8.90 24.95 34.70
CA LEU A 224 7.64 24.69 34.00
C LEU A 224 7.49 23.20 33.67
N ALA A 225 8.56 22.55 33.22
CA ALA A 225 8.58 21.10 32.95
C ALA A 225 8.20 20.30 34.20
N GLU A 226 8.72 20.65 35.37
CA GLU A 226 8.37 20.04 36.66
C GLU A 226 6.87 20.21 36.98
N LYS A 227 6.31 21.41 36.81
CA LYS A 227 4.87 21.66 37.01
C LYS A 227 4.00 20.83 36.07
N ILE A 228 4.41 20.70 34.80
CA ILE A 228 3.70 19.91 33.79
C ILE A 228 3.74 18.41 34.14
N ARG A 229 4.90 17.87 34.54
CA ARG A 229 5.03 16.45 34.95
C ARG A 229 4.06 16.09 36.07
N LEU A 230 3.83 16.99 37.02
CA LEU A 230 2.87 16.78 38.12
C LEU A 230 1.40 16.71 37.66
N GLN A 231 1.09 17.13 36.43
CA GLN A 231 -0.26 17.03 35.86
C GLN A 231 -0.45 15.76 35.02
N LEU A 232 0.60 14.96 34.83
CA LEU A 232 0.52 13.71 34.08
C LEU A 232 0.17 12.54 35.03
N PRO A 233 -0.59 11.54 34.56
CA PRO A 233 -0.79 10.31 35.31
C PRO A 233 0.52 9.59 35.60
N GLU A 234 0.58 8.83 36.70
CA GLU A 234 1.66 7.90 36.96
C GLU A 234 1.76 6.88 35.81
N TRP A 235 2.97 6.55 35.36
CA TRP A 235 3.23 5.64 34.24
C TRP A 235 2.43 5.96 32.96
N ASN A 236 2.28 7.25 32.62
CA ASN A 236 1.55 7.67 31.42
C ASN A 236 2.12 7.11 30.10
N LEU A 237 3.39 6.67 30.08
CA LEU A 237 4.02 6.03 28.93
C LEU A 237 4.13 4.52 29.12
N SER A 238 3.64 3.75 28.13
CA SER A 238 3.86 2.30 28.07
C SER A 238 5.31 1.92 27.77
N VAL A 239 5.71 0.70 28.12
CA VAL A 239 7.02 0.13 27.72
C VAL A 239 7.23 0.20 26.21
N PHE A 240 6.17 -0.05 25.42
CA PHE A 240 6.20 0.06 23.97
C PHE A 240 6.56 1.46 23.49
N ALA A 241 5.97 2.50 24.11
CA ALA A 241 6.25 3.88 23.78
C ALA A 241 7.70 4.25 24.12
N GLN A 242 8.18 3.86 25.30
CA GLN A 242 9.56 4.14 25.72
C GLN A 242 10.59 3.48 24.78
N ARG A 243 10.44 2.18 24.51
CA ARG A 243 11.34 1.41 23.64
C ARG A 243 11.31 1.90 22.20
N ALA A 244 10.11 2.15 21.66
CA ALA A 244 9.96 2.71 20.32
C ALA A 244 10.61 4.10 20.19
N GLY A 245 10.47 4.96 21.20
CA GLY A 245 11.08 6.29 21.21
C GLY A 245 12.61 6.26 21.20
N VAL A 246 13.21 5.38 22.01
CA VAL A 246 14.68 5.19 22.06
C VAL A 246 15.22 4.71 20.72
N ALA A 247 14.53 3.78 20.06
CA ALA A 247 14.92 3.31 18.74
C ALA A 247 14.73 4.40 17.67
N ALA A 248 13.58 5.08 17.69
CA ALA A 248 13.19 6.06 16.69
C ALA A 248 14.14 7.27 16.65
N ILE A 249 14.54 7.82 17.80
CA ILE A 249 15.35 9.05 17.83
C ILE A 249 16.74 8.86 17.18
N LYS A 250 17.22 7.62 17.07
CA LYS A 250 18.50 7.25 16.44
C LYS A 250 18.42 7.16 14.90
N GLU A 251 17.23 7.21 14.32
CA GLU A 251 16.97 6.97 12.89
C GLU A 251 17.20 8.20 11.98
N GLN A 252 18.40 8.80 12.05
CA GLN A 252 18.72 10.02 11.27
C GLN A 252 18.69 9.79 9.75
N GLY A 253 19.16 8.63 9.29
CA GLY A 253 19.14 8.28 7.87
C GLY A 253 17.72 8.10 7.31
N TYR A 254 16.78 7.64 8.13
CA TYR A 254 15.36 7.52 7.77
C TYR A 254 14.72 8.91 7.61
N VAL A 255 14.97 9.83 8.55
CA VAL A 255 14.45 11.21 8.50
C VAL A 255 14.86 11.91 7.20
N ALA A 256 16.13 11.80 6.81
CA ALA A 256 16.62 12.38 5.55
C ALA A 256 15.88 11.83 4.31
N ARG A 257 15.67 10.51 4.23
CA ARG A 257 14.92 9.89 3.12
C ARG A 257 13.46 10.34 3.10
N THR A 258 12.85 10.46 4.28
CA THR A 258 11.47 10.94 4.43
C THR A 258 11.30 12.35 3.90
N VAL A 259 12.20 13.27 4.27
CA VAL A 259 12.16 14.67 3.80
C VAL A 259 12.22 14.72 2.27
N THR A 260 13.15 13.98 1.66
CA THR A 260 13.25 13.91 0.19
C THR A 260 11.96 13.35 -0.43
N CYS A 261 11.43 12.25 0.11
CA CYS A 261 10.19 11.65 -0.36
C CYS A 261 9.02 12.64 -0.32
N ILE A 262 8.81 13.30 0.82
CA ILE A 262 7.73 14.28 1.00
C ILE A 262 7.88 15.45 0.03
N GLN A 263 9.08 16.00 -0.13
CA GLN A 263 9.31 17.13 -1.04
C GLN A 263 8.94 16.77 -2.49
N THR A 264 9.42 15.63 -3.00
CA THR A 264 9.12 15.17 -4.36
C THR A 264 7.63 14.87 -4.54
N GLN A 265 7.05 14.12 -3.61
CA GLN A 265 5.66 13.65 -3.72
C GLN A 265 4.63 14.75 -3.48
N ARG A 266 4.93 15.73 -2.61
CA ARG A 266 4.09 16.91 -2.40
C ARG A 266 4.00 17.78 -3.65
N LEU A 267 5.13 17.95 -4.36
CA LEU A 267 5.14 18.66 -5.65
C LEU A 267 4.27 17.94 -6.69
N PHE A 268 4.41 16.62 -6.80
CA PHE A 268 3.57 15.81 -7.68
C PHE A 268 2.07 15.98 -7.39
N LEU A 269 1.64 15.76 -6.14
CA LEU A 269 0.23 15.91 -5.75
C LEU A 269 -0.31 17.32 -5.96
N ARG A 270 0.52 18.35 -5.69
CA ARG A 270 0.15 19.76 -5.91
C ARG A 270 -0.18 20.03 -7.37
N GLU A 271 0.64 19.55 -8.30
CA GLU A 271 0.42 19.77 -9.72
C GLU A 271 -0.79 18.98 -10.26
N GLU A 272 -1.02 17.75 -9.77
CA GLU A 272 -2.23 16.98 -10.08
C GLU A 272 -3.51 17.67 -9.59
N LEU A 273 -3.52 18.18 -8.35
CA LEU A 273 -4.64 18.93 -7.80
C LEU A 273 -4.93 20.21 -8.60
N LYS A 274 -3.88 20.96 -8.98
CA LYS A 274 -4.04 22.15 -9.83
C LYS A 274 -4.56 21.80 -11.22
N ALA A 275 -4.05 20.72 -11.83
CA ALA A 275 -4.51 20.26 -13.14
C ALA A 275 -5.99 19.83 -13.11
N ALA A 276 -6.48 19.36 -11.96
CA ALA A 276 -7.89 19.09 -11.70
C ALA A 276 -8.73 20.36 -11.40
N GLY A 277 -8.15 21.56 -11.46
CA GLY A 277 -8.85 22.83 -11.20
C GLY A 277 -9.05 23.14 -9.72
N CYS A 278 -8.37 22.44 -8.81
CA CYS A 278 -8.44 22.76 -7.38
C CYS A 278 -7.56 23.98 -7.04
N ILE A 279 -7.96 24.76 -6.04
CA ILE A 279 -7.13 25.81 -5.46
C ILE A 279 -6.27 25.18 -4.36
N VAL A 280 -4.96 25.07 -4.58
CA VAL A 280 -4.03 24.41 -3.66
C VAL A 280 -3.26 25.45 -2.85
N TYR A 281 -3.19 25.27 -1.54
CA TYR A 281 -2.44 26.13 -0.62
C TYR A 281 -1.00 25.64 -0.46
N ASP A 282 -0.09 26.56 -0.16
CA ASP A 282 1.32 26.24 0.04
C ASP A 282 1.52 25.46 1.35
N SER A 283 2.38 24.44 1.31
CA SER A 283 2.67 23.59 2.47
C SER A 283 4.12 23.14 2.46
N ASP A 284 4.70 23.10 3.65
CA ASP A 284 6.03 22.59 3.98
C ASP A 284 5.96 21.23 4.70
N ALA A 285 4.78 20.77 5.11
CA ALA A 285 4.55 19.52 5.84
C ALA A 285 4.21 18.31 4.93
N ASP A 286 3.86 17.16 5.52
CA ASP A 286 3.43 15.94 4.84
C ASP A 286 1.95 15.94 4.44
N TYR A 287 1.36 17.10 4.14
CA TYR A 287 -0.04 17.23 3.73
C TYR A 287 -0.27 18.50 2.89
N LEU A 288 -1.39 18.56 2.19
CA LEU A 288 -1.83 19.70 1.37
C LEU A 288 -3.28 20.04 1.71
N LEU A 289 -3.54 21.32 1.99
CA LEU A 289 -4.88 21.90 1.99
C LEU A 289 -5.23 22.36 0.57
N PHE A 290 -6.45 22.08 0.13
CA PHE A 290 -6.96 22.56 -1.15
C PHE A 290 -8.47 22.80 -1.09
N TYR A 291 -8.97 23.57 -2.05
CA TYR A 291 -10.38 23.85 -2.23
C TYR A 291 -10.88 23.33 -3.57
N SER A 292 -12.07 22.72 -3.55
CA SER A 292 -12.83 22.34 -4.74
C SER A 292 -14.31 22.54 -4.50
N GLU A 293 -15.05 23.00 -5.52
CA GLU A 293 -16.52 23.08 -5.48
C GLU A 293 -17.16 21.69 -5.54
N LYS A 294 -16.44 20.70 -6.07
CA LYS A 294 -16.90 19.31 -6.08
C LYS A 294 -16.87 18.73 -4.67
N LYS A 295 -17.81 17.84 -4.39
CA LYS A 295 -17.88 17.05 -3.15
C LYS A 295 -16.87 15.89 -3.18
N LEU A 296 -15.59 16.25 -3.16
CA LEU A 296 -14.50 15.29 -3.36
C LEU A 296 -14.43 14.26 -2.24
N ASP A 297 -14.80 14.62 -1.01
CA ASP A 297 -14.96 13.68 0.10
C ASP A 297 -15.88 12.50 -0.26
N GLU A 298 -17.07 12.79 -0.77
CA GLU A 298 -18.05 11.79 -1.18
C GLU A 298 -17.53 10.99 -2.41
N LEU A 299 -16.94 11.67 -3.40
CA LEU A 299 -16.51 11.06 -4.66
C LEU A 299 -15.27 10.16 -4.53
N PHE A 300 -14.31 10.53 -3.66
CA PHE A 300 -13.17 9.69 -3.33
C PHE A 300 -13.58 8.51 -2.44
N LEU A 301 -14.49 8.73 -1.48
CA LEU A 301 -14.97 7.66 -0.60
C LEU A 301 -15.68 6.56 -1.39
N GLN A 302 -16.47 6.91 -2.41
CA GLN A 302 -17.08 5.96 -3.35
C GLN A 302 -16.04 5.08 -4.09
N ARG A 303 -14.79 5.53 -4.18
CA ARG A 303 -13.65 4.79 -4.80
C ARG A 303 -12.70 4.19 -3.75
N GLY A 304 -13.17 4.10 -2.50
CA GLY A 304 -12.44 3.53 -1.37
C GLY A 304 -11.27 4.38 -0.87
N ILE A 305 -11.24 5.68 -1.16
CA ILE A 305 -10.19 6.58 -0.69
C ILE A 305 -10.78 7.60 0.29
N LEU A 306 -10.27 7.63 1.52
CA LEU A 306 -10.68 8.60 2.52
C LEU A 306 -9.80 9.85 2.43
N ILE A 307 -10.42 11.03 2.31
CA ILE A 307 -9.75 12.34 2.43
C ILE A 307 -10.32 13.11 3.62
N ARG A 308 -9.64 14.15 4.10
CA ARG A 308 -10.12 14.95 5.23
C ARG A 308 -10.98 16.11 4.72
N ASP A 309 -12.30 16.05 4.89
CA ASP A 309 -13.14 17.26 4.82
C ASP A 309 -12.72 18.22 5.94
N CYS A 310 -12.41 19.48 5.64
CA CYS A 310 -11.98 20.47 6.61
C CYS A 310 -13.11 21.44 7.03
N SER A 311 -14.36 21.16 6.68
CA SER A 311 -15.52 22.01 7.03
C SER A 311 -15.74 22.21 8.53
N ASN A 312 -15.21 21.35 9.39
CA ASN A 312 -15.29 21.47 10.85
C ASN A 312 -14.12 22.25 11.48
N PHE A 313 -13.12 22.68 10.70
CA PHE A 313 -12.11 23.61 11.18
C PHE A 313 -12.71 25.01 11.23
N ARG A 314 -12.56 25.70 12.36
CA ARG A 314 -12.99 27.10 12.50
C ARG A 314 -12.30 27.97 11.44
N GLY A 315 -13.07 28.79 10.74
CA GLY A 315 -12.58 29.62 9.63
C GLY A 315 -12.54 28.92 8.27
N LEU A 316 -12.82 27.61 8.20
CA LEU A 316 -13.03 26.88 6.96
C LEU A 316 -14.50 26.48 6.80
N GLN A 317 -14.87 26.19 5.55
CA GLN A 317 -16.22 25.78 5.17
C GLN A 317 -16.18 24.54 4.28
N ARG A 318 -17.34 24.02 3.90
CA ARG A 318 -17.43 22.92 2.94
C ARG A 318 -16.71 23.26 1.63
N GLY A 319 -16.03 22.28 1.06
CA GLY A 319 -15.21 22.43 -0.14
C GLY A 319 -13.71 22.56 0.14
N TYR A 320 -13.32 22.83 1.39
CA TYR A 320 -11.94 22.70 1.84
C TYR A 320 -11.64 21.25 2.22
N TYR A 321 -10.60 20.68 1.65
CA TYR A 321 -10.13 19.33 1.93
C TYR A 321 -8.63 19.33 2.23
N ARG A 322 -8.20 18.38 3.05
CA ARG A 322 -6.79 18.09 3.28
C ARG A 322 -6.48 16.64 2.89
N ILE A 323 -5.33 16.45 2.24
CA ILE A 323 -4.77 15.13 1.96
C ILE A 323 -3.36 15.02 2.51
N ALA A 324 -3.01 13.85 3.03
CA ALA A 324 -1.64 13.49 3.37
C ALA A 324 -0.80 13.24 2.11
N VAL A 325 0.52 13.46 2.21
CA VAL A 325 1.50 13.05 1.22
C VAL A 325 1.92 11.62 1.56
N LYS A 326 1.65 10.66 0.68
CA LYS A 326 1.91 9.23 0.91
C LYS A 326 3.04 8.69 0.03
N SER A 327 3.18 7.36 -0.05
CA SER A 327 4.13 6.74 -0.96
C SER A 327 3.80 7.08 -2.41
N GLU A 328 4.78 6.98 -3.30
CA GLU A 328 4.60 7.26 -4.74
C GLU A 328 3.46 6.44 -5.35
N GLU A 329 3.38 5.14 -5.03
CA GLU A 329 2.31 4.25 -5.47
C GLU A 329 0.93 4.76 -5.02
N GLN A 330 0.78 5.09 -3.74
CA GLN A 330 -0.48 5.58 -3.19
C GLN A 330 -0.89 6.93 -3.79
N ASN A 331 0.08 7.83 -4.01
CA ASN A 331 -0.17 9.14 -4.61
C ASN A 331 -0.57 9.03 -6.09
N ARG A 332 0.03 8.10 -6.85
CA ARG A 332 -0.37 7.84 -8.24
C ARG A 332 -1.81 7.34 -8.32
N ILE A 333 -2.19 6.42 -7.44
CA ILE A 333 -3.57 5.95 -7.31
C ILE A 333 -4.52 7.11 -6.99
N PHE A 334 -4.15 7.98 -6.05
CA PHE A 334 -4.93 9.18 -5.73
C PHE A 334 -5.11 10.08 -6.95
N ALA A 335 -4.03 10.34 -7.69
CA ALA A 335 -4.03 11.19 -8.88
C ALA A 335 -4.86 10.61 -10.03
N GLU A 336 -4.81 9.30 -10.24
CA GLU A 336 -5.67 8.61 -11.23
C GLU A 336 -7.14 8.80 -10.90
N VAL A 337 -7.54 8.53 -9.66
CA VAL A 337 -8.92 8.76 -9.20
C VAL A 337 -9.33 10.23 -9.33
N LEU A 338 -8.42 11.16 -9.02
CA LEU A 338 -8.67 12.58 -9.19
C LEU A 338 -8.96 12.93 -10.65
N ARG A 339 -8.17 12.40 -11.60
CA ARG A 339 -8.36 12.61 -13.04
C ARG A 339 -9.66 12.02 -13.54
N GLU A 340 -10.04 10.83 -13.06
CA GLU A 340 -11.34 10.21 -13.38
C GLU A 340 -12.52 11.09 -12.92
N ILE A 341 -12.47 11.58 -11.67
CA ILE A 341 -13.51 12.48 -11.11
C ILE A 341 -13.64 13.78 -11.93
N HIS A 342 -12.56 14.22 -12.57
CA HIS A 342 -12.51 15.43 -13.39
C HIS A 342 -12.68 15.17 -14.89
N GLY A 343 -12.94 13.93 -15.31
CA GLY A 343 -13.24 13.58 -16.70
C GLY A 343 -12.02 13.55 -17.63
N ASN A 344 -10.81 13.45 -17.07
CA ASN A 344 -9.54 13.52 -17.80
C ASN A 344 -8.89 12.14 -18.10
N ALA A 345 -9.53 11.01 -17.78
CA ALA A 345 -9.06 9.68 -18.20
C ALA A 345 -10.21 8.65 -18.25
N GLN A 346 -10.11 7.70 -19.19
CA GLN A 346 -10.97 6.51 -19.28
C GLN A 346 -10.92 5.72 -17.97
N ALA A 347 -12.07 5.49 -17.34
CA ALA A 347 -12.18 4.86 -16.03
C ALA A 347 -11.60 3.44 -16.01
N VAL A 348 -10.72 3.16 -15.05
CA VAL A 348 -10.25 1.80 -14.76
C VAL A 348 -11.02 1.29 -13.55
N GLU A 349 -11.83 0.25 -13.76
CA GLU A 349 -12.60 -0.36 -12.69
C GLU A 349 -11.70 -1.22 -11.79
N PHE A 350 -11.66 -0.93 -10.48
CA PHE A 350 -10.81 -1.67 -9.53
C PHE A 350 -11.51 -2.92 -9.01
N VAL A 351 -10.77 -4.04 -8.96
CA VAL A 351 -11.24 -5.37 -8.53
C VAL A 351 -10.29 -5.92 -7.45
N LEU A 352 -10.82 -6.47 -6.35
CA LEU A 352 -10.01 -7.02 -5.26
C LEU A 352 -9.13 -8.19 -5.75
N PRO A 353 -7.86 -8.34 -5.32
CA PRO A 353 -6.97 -9.40 -5.78
C PRO A 353 -7.53 -10.83 -5.71
N GLY A 354 -8.33 -11.14 -4.68
CA GLY A 354 -9.01 -12.43 -4.54
C GLY A 354 -10.26 -12.62 -5.42
N GLU A 355 -10.76 -11.53 -6.02
CA GLU A 355 -11.94 -11.49 -6.89
C GLU A 355 -11.57 -11.28 -8.37
N ILE A 356 -10.32 -10.90 -8.68
CA ILE A 356 -9.84 -10.64 -10.06
C ILE A 356 -10.11 -11.85 -10.96
N GLU A 357 -9.76 -13.05 -10.50
CA GLU A 357 -9.92 -14.28 -11.30
C GLU A 357 -11.40 -14.59 -11.54
N GLY A 358 -12.24 -14.63 -10.48
CA GLY A 358 -13.67 -14.88 -10.60
C GLY A 358 -14.38 -13.85 -11.50
N ARG A 359 -14.00 -12.57 -11.37
CA ARG A 359 -14.53 -11.50 -12.21
C ARG A 359 -14.05 -11.58 -13.65
N SER A 360 -12.79 -11.96 -13.88
CA SER A 360 -12.28 -12.19 -15.24
C SER A 360 -13.10 -13.28 -15.94
N PHE A 361 -13.43 -14.38 -15.24
CA PHE A 361 -14.29 -15.42 -15.80
C PHE A 361 -15.73 -14.94 -16.04
N ALA A 362 -16.28 -14.09 -15.17
CA ALA A 362 -17.59 -13.49 -15.39
C ALA A 362 -17.62 -12.59 -16.63
N ILE A 363 -16.60 -11.76 -16.82
CA ILE A 363 -16.43 -10.91 -18.01
C ILE A 363 -16.32 -11.77 -19.27
N ILE A 364 -15.46 -12.79 -19.25
CA ILE A 364 -15.31 -13.72 -20.38
C ILE A 364 -16.65 -14.40 -20.72
N THR A 365 -17.41 -14.82 -19.70
CA THR A 365 -18.73 -15.43 -19.90
C THR A 365 -19.67 -14.47 -20.61
N LYS A 366 -19.77 -13.24 -20.11
CA LYS A 366 -20.63 -12.21 -20.70
C LYS A 366 -20.23 -11.86 -22.13
N GLU A 367 -18.94 -11.72 -22.41
CA GLU A 367 -18.45 -11.43 -23.77
C GLU A 367 -18.71 -12.59 -24.74
N LEU A 368 -18.62 -13.85 -24.29
CA LEU A 368 -18.98 -15.00 -25.11
C LEU A 368 -20.48 -14.99 -25.46
N GLU A 369 -21.33 -14.69 -24.48
CA GLU A 369 -22.78 -14.54 -24.68
C GLU A 369 -23.11 -13.40 -25.65
N GLU A 370 -22.49 -12.22 -25.48
CA GLU A 370 -22.68 -11.07 -26.36
C GLU A 370 -22.23 -11.35 -27.81
N ARG A 371 -21.22 -12.20 -28.00
CA ARG A 371 -20.75 -12.65 -29.32
C ARG A 371 -21.58 -13.81 -29.89
N GLY A 372 -22.53 -14.35 -29.14
CA GLY A 372 -23.34 -15.51 -29.55
C GLY A 372 -22.55 -16.82 -29.66
N ILE A 373 -21.42 -16.93 -28.96
CA ILE A 373 -20.55 -18.11 -29.00
C ILE A 373 -21.00 -19.09 -27.91
N VAL A 374 -21.37 -20.31 -28.31
CA VAL A 374 -21.82 -21.37 -27.39
C VAL A 374 -20.74 -22.45 -27.32
N ILE A 375 -20.13 -22.61 -26.14
CA ILE A 375 -19.12 -23.64 -25.87
C ILE A 375 -19.82 -24.83 -25.19
N PRO A 376 -19.57 -26.09 -25.60
CA PRO A 376 -20.06 -27.27 -24.88
C PRO A 376 -19.63 -27.26 -23.41
N LYS A 377 -20.55 -27.58 -22.49
CA LYS A 377 -20.31 -27.51 -21.03
C LYS A 377 -19.05 -28.24 -20.57
N GLU A 378 -18.75 -29.38 -21.17
CA GLU A 378 -17.57 -30.19 -20.83
C GLU A 378 -16.25 -29.49 -21.20
N GLN A 379 -16.26 -28.65 -22.25
CA GLN A 379 -15.08 -27.95 -22.77
C GLN A 379 -14.91 -26.57 -22.13
N GLU A 380 -16.00 -26.00 -21.60
CA GLU A 380 -16.07 -24.65 -21.06
C GLU A 380 -14.97 -24.31 -20.04
N PRO A 381 -14.64 -25.15 -19.04
CA PRO A 381 -13.59 -24.83 -18.07
C PRO A 381 -12.21 -24.67 -18.73
N VAL A 382 -11.91 -25.50 -19.73
CA VAL A 382 -10.64 -25.46 -20.46
C VAL A 382 -10.59 -24.24 -21.38
N THR A 383 -11.63 -24.05 -22.19
CA THR A 383 -11.69 -22.95 -23.16
C THR A 383 -11.66 -21.59 -22.49
N LYS A 384 -12.44 -21.39 -21.41
CA LYS A 384 -12.41 -20.12 -20.65
C LYS A 384 -11.05 -19.88 -19.99
N ARG A 385 -10.37 -20.93 -19.50
CA ARG A 385 -9.01 -20.79 -18.93
C ARG A 385 -7.99 -20.36 -19.97
N VAL A 386 -8.10 -20.89 -21.19
CA VAL A 386 -7.27 -20.47 -22.33
C VAL A 386 -7.54 -19.01 -22.68
N ILE A 387 -8.80 -18.61 -22.83
CA ILE A 387 -9.19 -17.21 -23.09
C ILE A 387 -8.67 -16.28 -22.00
N HIS A 388 -8.79 -16.68 -20.72
CA HIS A 388 -8.31 -15.90 -19.59
C HIS A 388 -6.80 -15.64 -19.65
N THR A 389 -6.00 -16.65 -20.03
CA THR A 389 -4.54 -16.46 -20.09
C THR A 389 -4.07 -15.73 -21.35
N SER A 390 -4.86 -15.74 -22.43
CA SER A 390 -4.45 -15.18 -23.73
C SER A 390 -5.16 -13.89 -24.11
N ALA A 391 -6.24 -13.54 -23.40
CA ALA A 391 -7.21 -12.50 -23.77
C ALA A 391 -7.73 -12.64 -25.21
N ASP A 392 -7.84 -13.87 -25.73
CA ASP A 392 -8.18 -14.14 -27.13
C ASP A 392 -9.39 -15.05 -27.24
N PHE A 393 -10.55 -14.46 -27.53
CA PHE A 393 -11.82 -15.17 -27.69
C PHE A 393 -11.84 -16.10 -28.90
N GLY A 394 -10.91 -15.97 -29.85
CA GLY A 394 -10.84 -16.86 -31.02
C GLY A 394 -10.54 -18.32 -30.65
N TYR A 395 -10.00 -18.58 -29.46
CA TYR A 395 -9.84 -19.95 -28.95
C TYR A 395 -11.17 -20.67 -28.74
N ALA A 396 -12.30 -19.95 -28.61
CA ALA A 396 -13.60 -20.60 -28.56
C ALA A 396 -13.97 -21.30 -29.89
N ASP A 397 -13.43 -20.83 -31.01
CA ASP A 397 -13.67 -21.40 -32.33
C ASP A 397 -12.59 -22.40 -32.75
N THR A 398 -11.33 -22.16 -32.35
CA THR A 398 -10.18 -22.93 -32.85
C THR A 398 -9.75 -24.07 -31.94
N LEU A 399 -10.11 -24.05 -30.65
CA LEU A 399 -9.75 -25.10 -29.71
C LEU A 399 -10.63 -26.34 -29.95
N THR A 400 -10.02 -27.40 -30.46
CA THR A 400 -10.68 -28.62 -30.89
C THR A 400 -10.39 -29.74 -29.90
N PHE A 401 -11.43 -30.49 -29.54
CA PHE A 401 -11.38 -31.57 -28.57
C PHE A 401 -11.74 -32.89 -29.27
N SER A 402 -10.96 -33.93 -29.01
CA SER A 402 -11.37 -35.30 -29.33
C SER A 402 -12.56 -35.74 -28.46
N GLU A 403 -13.22 -36.84 -28.82
CA GLU A 403 -14.36 -37.37 -28.06
C GLU A 403 -13.97 -37.66 -26.60
N ASN A 404 -14.77 -37.15 -25.65
CA ASN A 404 -14.55 -37.28 -24.21
C ASN A 404 -13.17 -36.80 -23.70
N ALA A 405 -12.49 -35.93 -24.46
CA ALA A 405 -11.11 -35.50 -24.17
C ALA A 405 -10.90 -35.03 -22.72
N VAL A 406 -11.81 -34.20 -22.20
CA VAL A 406 -11.68 -33.63 -20.85
C VAL A 406 -11.82 -34.70 -19.78
N GLU A 407 -12.79 -35.61 -19.90
CA GLU A 407 -12.98 -36.71 -18.96
C GLU A 407 -11.81 -37.71 -18.99
N ILE A 408 -11.31 -38.05 -20.18
CA ILE A 408 -10.15 -38.92 -20.34
C ILE A 408 -8.92 -38.30 -19.65
N ALA A 409 -8.66 -37.03 -19.88
CA ALA A 409 -7.51 -36.35 -19.26
C ALA A 409 -7.64 -36.27 -17.72
N LYS A 410 -8.83 -35.97 -17.19
CA LYS A 410 -9.08 -35.99 -15.74
C LYS A 410 -8.87 -37.38 -15.14
N HIS A 411 -9.34 -38.43 -15.84
CA HIS A 411 -9.13 -39.80 -15.40
C HIS A 411 -7.64 -40.15 -15.35
N LEU A 412 -6.89 -39.82 -16.40
CA LEU A 412 -5.44 -40.04 -16.46
C LEU A 412 -4.69 -39.36 -15.31
N ILE A 413 -5.02 -38.09 -15.02
CA ILE A 413 -4.46 -37.36 -13.88
C ILE A 413 -4.75 -38.09 -12.56
N ARG A 414 -5.98 -38.54 -12.33
CA ARG A 414 -6.36 -39.28 -11.11
C ARG A 414 -5.64 -40.62 -10.97
N THR A 415 -5.30 -41.26 -12.08
CA THR A 415 -4.55 -42.53 -12.11
C THR A 415 -3.03 -42.35 -12.08
N GLY A 416 -2.54 -41.11 -11.89
CA GLY A 416 -1.12 -40.84 -11.72
C GLY A 416 -0.32 -40.69 -13.02
N ALA A 417 -0.95 -40.23 -14.10
CA ALA A 417 -0.24 -39.90 -15.34
C ALA A 417 0.78 -38.78 -15.13
N ASP A 418 1.93 -38.90 -15.80
CA ASP A 418 2.95 -37.83 -15.84
C ASP A 418 2.58 -36.81 -16.94
N ILE A 419 2.89 -35.53 -16.69
CA ILE A 419 2.75 -34.47 -17.70
C ILE A 419 4.14 -34.13 -18.23
N VAL A 420 4.36 -34.34 -19.52
CA VAL A 420 5.63 -33.98 -20.18
C VAL A 420 5.43 -32.77 -21.07
N THR A 421 6.22 -31.73 -20.85
CA THR A 421 6.18 -30.50 -21.65
C THR A 421 7.36 -30.41 -22.62
N ASP A 422 7.17 -29.69 -23.72
CA ASP A 422 8.23 -29.40 -24.70
C ASP A 422 9.10 -28.17 -24.35
N THR A 423 8.81 -27.49 -23.24
CA THR A 423 9.53 -26.29 -22.80
C THR A 423 9.49 -26.13 -21.29
N ASN A 424 10.58 -25.62 -20.70
CA ASN A 424 10.61 -25.26 -19.27
C ASN A 424 9.60 -24.15 -18.92
N MET A 425 9.22 -23.30 -19.88
CA MET A 425 8.17 -22.29 -19.69
C MET A 425 6.79 -22.90 -19.50
N ALA A 426 6.47 -23.98 -20.23
CA ALA A 426 5.22 -24.71 -19.99
C ALA A 426 5.29 -25.44 -18.65
N LEU A 427 6.42 -26.10 -18.35
CA LEU A 427 6.65 -26.79 -17.08
C LEU A 427 6.49 -25.87 -15.86
N SER A 428 7.02 -24.64 -15.91
CA SER A 428 6.93 -23.69 -14.80
C SER A 428 5.49 -23.23 -14.55
N GLY A 429 4.64 -23.23 -15.58
CA GLY A 429 3.24 -22.85 -15.48
C GLY A 429 2.33 -23.95 -14.93
N VAL A 430 2.73 -25.23 -14.93
CA VAL A 430 1.90 -26.35 -14.45
C VAL A 430 1.87 -26.41 -12.92
N ASN A 431 0.68 -26.59 -12.33
CA ASN A 431 0.49 -26.74 -10.89
C ASN A 431 0.95 -28.13 -10.38
N LYS A 432 2.24 -28.23 -10.07
CA LYS A 432 2.90 -29.47 -9.62
C LYS A 432 2.26 -30.06 -8.36
N LYS A 433 1.86 -29.22 -7.39
CA LYS A 433 1.27 -29.68 -6.13
C LYS A 433 -0.01 -30.49 -6.33
N VAL A 434 -0.88 -30.06 -7.26
CA VAL A 434 -2.14 -30.77 -7.55
C VAL A 434 -1.87 -32.06 -8.31
N LEU A 435 -0.91 -32.06 -9.23
CA LEU A 435 -0.53 -33.26 -9.98
C LEU A 435 0.13 -34.32 -9.07
N GLU A 436 1.05 -33.90 -8.21
CA GLU A 436 1.76 -34.76 -7.25
C GLU A 436 0.80 -35.40 -6.24
N ALA A 437 -0.26 -34.68 -5.84
CA ALA A 437 -1.30 -35.22 -4.96
C ALA A 437 -2.03 -36.45 -5.57
N HIS A 438 -1.96 -36.64 -6.88
CA HIS A 438 -2.52 -37.79 -7.60
C HIS A 438 -1.45 -38.77 -8.10
N GLY A 439 -0.18 -38.61 -7.67
CA GLY A 439 0.92 -39.51 -8.03
C GLY A 439 1.55 -39.25 -9.40
N GLY A 440 1.17 -38.18 -10.10
CA GLY A 440 1.80 -37.74 -11.35
C GLY A 440 2.99 -36.81 -11.12
N MET A 441 3.88 -36.70 -12.10
CA MET A 441 4.99 -35.74 -12.11
C MET A 441 4.99 -34.90 -13.39
N ALA A 442 5.30 -33.60 -13.26
CA ALA A 442 5.50 -32.71 -14.40
C ALA A 442 6.99 -32.69 -14.78
N ARG A 443 7.33 -32.97 -16.05
CA ARG A 443 8.72 -33.11 -16.53
C ARG A 443 8.97 -32.34 -17.83
N CYS A 444 10.22 -31.97 -18.06
CA CYS A 444 10.69 -31.39 -19.33
C CYS A 444 12.13 -31.86 -19.57
N PHE A 445 12.36 -32.66 -20.60
CA PHE A 445 13.67 -33.22 -20.92
C PHE A 445 14.56 -32.28 -21.76
N MET A 446 14.05 -31.10 -22.13
CA MET A 446 14.75 -30.17 -23.03
C MET A 446 16.05 -29.60 -22.47
N ALA A 447 16.19 -29.58 -21.14
CA ALA A 447 17.37 -29.08 -20.44
C ALA A 447 18.37 -30.18 -20.07
N ASP A 448 18.06 -31.45 -20.35
CA ASP A 448 18.95 -32.55 -20.02
C ASP A 448 20.15 -32.56 -20.97
N GLU A 449 21.35 -32.67 -20.39
CA GLU A 449 22.61 -32.67 -21.15
C GLU A 449 22.69 -33.86 -22.12
N GLU A 450 22.14 -35.00 -21.73
CA GLU A 450 22.06 -36.21 -22.57
C GLU A 450 21.18 -35.96 -23.81
N VAL A 451 20.01 -35.35 -23.63
CA VAL A 451 19.11 -34.96 -24.73
C VAL A 451 19.77 -33.94 -25.66
N ALA A 452 20.51 -32.98 -25.10
CA ALA A 452 21.25 -31.99 -25.88
C ALA A 452 22.37 -32.63 -26.70
N GLY A 453 23.10 -33.59 -26.12
CA GLY A 453 24.16 -34.36 -26.77
C GLY A 453 23.62 -35.20 -27.93
N GLU A 454 22.59 -36.00 -27.67
CA GLU A 454 21.98 -36.90 -28.65
C GLU A 454 21.34 -36.12 -29.82
N ALA A 455 20.66 -35.01 -29.53
CA ALA A 455 20.08 -34.16 -30.58
C ALA A 455 21.15 -33.59 -31.52
N LYS A 456 22.30 -33.19 -30.97
CA LYS A 456 23.43 -32.67 -31.73
C LYS A 456 24.08 -33.75 -32.59
N GLU A 457 24.26 -34.95 -32.05
CA GLU A 457 24.82 -36.10 -32.77
C GLU A 457 23.93 -36.50 -33.95
N ARG A 458 22.61 -36.63 -33.71
CA ARG A 458 21.62 -37.04 -34.73
C ARG A 458 21.18 -35.91 -35.66
N LYS A 459 21.63 -34.68 -35.45
CA LYS A 459 21.23 -33.46 -36.19
C LYS A 459 19.71 -33.24 -36.23
N VAL A 460 19.03 -33.56 -35.13
CA VAL A 460 17.58 -33.31 -34.94
C VAL A 460 17.37 -32.25 -33.86
N THR A 461 16.12 -31.81 -33.66
CA THR A 461 15.84 -30.86 -32.57
C THR A 461 15.86 -31.56 -31.21
N ARG A 462 16.22 -30.82 -30.15
CA ARG A 462 16.09 -31.31 -28.77
C ARG A 462 14.67 -31.75 -28.43
N ALA A 463 13.67 -31.13 -29.06
CA ALA A 463 12.27 -31.47 -28.87
C ALA A 463 11.96 -32.89 -29.36
N VAL A 464 12.51 -33.30 -30.51
CA VAL A 464 12.38 -34.67 -31.04
C VAL A 464 12.93 -35.69 -30.03
N VAL A 465 14.16 -35.51 -29.58
CA VAL A 465 14.81 -36.42 -28.63
C VAL A 465 14.09 -36.41 -27.28
N SER A 466 13.62 -35.24 -26.82
CA SER A 466 12.84 -35.14 -25.57
C SER A 466 11.57 -35.98 -25.60
N MET A 467 10.87 -36.05 -26.74
CA MET A 467 9.66 -36.87 -26.88
C MET A 467 9.99 -38.36 -26.85
N GLU A 468 11.12 -38.77 -27.43
CA GLU A 468 11.57 -40.16 -27.41
C GLU A 468 12.03 -40.61 -26.02
N HIS A 469 12.67 -39.72 -25.25
CA HIS A 469 13.01 -39.98 -23.85
C HIS A 469 11.75 -40.09 -22.98
N ALA A 470 10.78 -39.20 -23.19
CA ALA A 470 9.49 -39.25 -22.53
C ALA A 470 8.68 -40.51 -22.86
N ALA A 471 8.79 -41.03 -24.08
CA ALA A 471 8.14 -42.28 -24.51
C ALA A 471 8.65 -43.53 -23.77
N LYS A 472 9.81 -43.45 -23.10
CA LYS A 472 10.39 -44.55 -22.30
C LYS A 472 9.89 -44.58 -20.85
N LEU A 473 9.05 -43.63 -20.43
CA LEU A 473 8.51 -43.60 -19.07
C LEU A 473 7.52 -44.75 -18.84
N ASP A 474 7.61 -45.39 -17.67
CA ASP A 474 6.75 -46.53 -17.28
C ASP A 474 5.31 -46.13 -16.91
N LYS A 475 4.97 -44.84 -16.95
CA LYS A 475 3.65 -44.29 -16.60
C LYS A 475 2.91 -43.81 -17.85
N PRO A 476 1.57 -43.75 -17.83
CA PRO A 476 0.82 -43.02 -18.84
C PRO A 476 1.29 -41.56 -18.91
N VAL A 477 1.53 -41.03 -20.12
CA VAL A 477 2.04 -39.67 -20.31
C VAL A 477 1.04 -38.80 -21.06
N ILE A 478 0.77 -37.62 -20.48
CA ILE A 478 0.08 -36.50 -21.11
C ILE A 478 1.14 -35.57 -21.69
N PHE A 479 1.20 -35.46 -23.01
CA PHE A 479 2.15 -34.58 -23.69
C PHE A 479 1.56 -33.19 -23.88
N ALA A 480 2.17 -32.18 -23.28
CA ALA A 480 1.75 -30.79 -23.36
C ALA A 480 2.74 -29.96 -24.20
N ILE A 481 2.41 -29.78 -25.47
CA ILE A 481 3.30 -29.21 -26.48
C ILE A 481 2.85 -27.79 -26.82
N GLY A 482 3.59 -26.80 -26.33
CA GLY A 482 3.24 -25.39 -26.44
C GLY A 482 4.07 -24.58 -27.44
N ASN A 483 5.21 -25.09 -27.92
CA ASN A 483 6.13 -24.28 -28.73
C ASN A 483 6.72 -25.03 -29.94
N ALA A 484 7.12 -26.29 -29.79
CA ALA A 484 7.88 -27.02 -30.78
C ALA A 484 6.95 -27.85 -31.69
N PRO A 485 6.66 -27.43 -32.94
CA PRO A 485 5.91 -28.27 -33.88
C PRO A 485 6.66 -29.58 -34.20
N THR A 486 7.99 -29.58 -34.11
CA THR A 486 8.80 -30.79 -34.27
C THR A 486 8.56 -31.83 -33.18
N ALA A 487 8.11 -31.45 -31.98
CA ALA A 487 7.68 -32.41 -30.96
C ALA A 487 6.38 -33.11 -31.38
N LEU A 488 5.39 -32.36 -31.88
CA LEU A 488 4.14 -32.97 -32.37
C LEU A 488 4.37 -33.89 -33.57
N ILE A 489 5.18 -33.44 -34.53
CA ILE A 489 5.55 -34.27 -35.69
C ILE A 489 6.21 -35.57 -35.22
N ARG A 490 7.14 -35.48 -34.25
CA ARG A 490 7.78 -36.69 -33.74
C ARG A 490 6.82 -37.62 -33.01
N LEU A 491 5.92 -37.09 -32.20
CA LEU A 491 4.89 -37.90 -31.55
C LEU A 491 4.00 -38.61 -32.58
N TYR A 492 3.61 -37.91 -33.66
CA TYR A 492 2.86 -38.51 -34.76
C TYR A 492 3.63 -39.65 -35.43
N GLU A 493 4.92 -39.46 -35.75
CA GLU A 493 5.76 -40.52 -36.32
C GLU A 493 5.82 -41.75 -35.41
N LEU A 494 6.04 -41.55 -34.10
CA LEU A 494 6.07 -42.65 -33.12
C LEU A 494 4.74 -43.41 -33.04
N ILE A 495 3.61 -42.71 -33.22
CA ILE A 495 2.26 -43.32 -33.25
C ILE A 495 2.10 -44.14 -34.53
N CYS A 496 2.40 -43.57 -35.70
CA CYS A 496 2.23 -44.25 -37.00
C CYS A 496 3.16 -45.45 -37.17
N ASP A 497 4.38 -45.37 -36.64
CA ASP A 497 5.35 -46.46 -36.67
C ASP A 497 5.02 -47.57 -35.65
N GLY A 498 3.99 -47.38 -34.82
CA GLY A 498 3.59 -48.34 -33.78
C GLY A 498 4.60 -48.45 -32.63
N ILE A 499 5.52 -47.49 -32.51
CA ILE A 499 6.61 -47.51 -31.52
C ILE A 499 6.09 -47.07 -30.15
N TYR A 500 5.27 -46.03 -30.11
CA TYR A 500 4.73 -45.50 -28.86
C TYR A 500 3.39 -44.81 -29.07
N ARG A 501 2.43 -45.09 -28.19
CA ARG A 501 1.11 -44.45 -28.19
C ARG A 501 0.95 -43.59 -26.92
N PRO A 502 0.94 -42.26 -27.03
CA PRO A 502 0.67 -41.38 -25.91
C PRO A 502 -0.69 -41.65 -25.26
N ALA A 503 -0.81 -41.42 -23.95
CA ALA A 503 -2.09 -41.52 -23.26
C ALA A 503 -3.00 -40.33 -23.59
N PHE A 504 -2.40 -39.14 -23.77
CA PHE A 504 -3.11 -37.93 -24.17
C PHE A 504 -2.17 -36.90 -24.80
N ILE A 505 -2.68 -36.06 -25.71
CA ILE A 505 -1.90 -34.97 -26.33
C ILE A 505 -2.62 -33.63 -26.20
N ILE A 506 -1.94 -32.64 -25.62
CA ILE A 506 -2.29 -31.22 -25.68
C ILE A 506 -1.38 -30.58 -26.74
N GLY A 507 -1.93 -30.36 -27.94
CA GLY A 507 -1.20 -29.88 -29.12
C GLY A 507 -1.49 -28.42 -29.42
N VAL A 508 -0.72 -27.51 -28.82
CA VAL A 508 -0.89 -26.06 -28.98
C VAL A 508 0.41 -25.31 -29.30
N PRO A 509 1.30 -25.81 -30.19
CA PRO A 509 2.47 -25.04 -30.59
C PRO A 509 2.07 -23.71 -31.26
N VAL A 510 2.76 -22.63 -30.91
CA VAL A 510 2.65 -21.34 -31.60
C VAL A 510 3.70 -21.22 -32.68
N GLY A 511 3.36 -20.59 -33.80
CA GLY A 511 4.34 -20.23 -34.82
C GLY A 511 3.80 -20.31 -36.24
N PHE A 512 4.72 -20.17 -37.20
CA PHE A 512 4.39 -20.02 -38.63
C PHE A 512 4.83 -21.20 -39.48
N VAL A 513 5.92 -21.87 -39.10
CA VAL A 513 6.51 -22.96 -39.89
C VAL A 513 6.03 -24.30 -39.35
N ASN A 514 5.37 -25.10 -40.20
CA ASN A 514 4.89 -26.46 -39.92
C ASN A 514 3.91 -26.61 -38.74
N VAL A 515 3.48 -25.53 -38.09
CA VAL A 515 2.61 -25.57 -36.91
C VAL A 515 1.20 -26.10 -37.24
N GLU A 516 0.57 -25.55 -38.26
CA GLU A 516 -0.80 -25.94 -38.65
C GLU A 516 -0.84 -27.40 -39.10
N VAL A 517 0.13 -27.80 -39.93
CA VAL A 517 0.29 -29.17 -40.40
C VAL A 517 0.51 -30.13 -39.23
N ALA A 518 1.44 -29.81 -38.31
CA ALA A 518 1.74 -30.66 -37.16
C ALA A 518 0.53 -30.86 -36.23
N LYS A 519 -0.32 -29.84 -36.09
CA LYS A 519 -1.56 -29.92 -35.29
C LYS A 519 -2.63 -30.77 -35.97
N GLU A 520 -2.82 -30.58 -37.27
CA GLU A 520 -3.75 -31.41 -38.04
C GLU A 520 -3.32 -32.88 -38.06
N MET A 521 -2.03 -33.18 -38.13
CA MET A 521 -1.52 -34.56 -38.03
C MET A 521 -2.03 -35.28 -36.77
N ILE A 522 -2.00 -34.61 -35.61
CA ILE A 522 -2.49 -35.18 -34.34
C ILE A 522 -4.00 -35.39 -34.35
N LEU A 523 -4.76 -34.44 -34.91
CA LEU A 523 -6.22 -34.55 -35.01
C LEU A 523 -6.70 -35.75 -35.85
N HIS A 524 -5.84 -36.29 -36.73
CA HIS A 524 -6.13 -37.47 -37.54
C HIS A 524 -5.68 -38.79 -36.88
N THR A 525 -5.13 -38.75 -35.67
CA THR A 525 -4.78 -39.95 -34.89
C THR A 525 -5.95 -40.45 -34.04
N ASP A 526 -5.85 -41.67 -33.52
CA ASP A 526 -6.78 -42.26 -32.54
C ASP A 526 -6.46 -41.85 -31.09
N VAL A 527 -5.46 -40.99 -30.88
CA VAL A 527 -5.01 -40.59 -29.55
C VAL A 527 -5.90 -39.46 -29.01
N PRO A 528 -6.45 -39.59 -27.79
CA PRO A 528 -7.21 -38.52 -27.16
C PRO A 528 -6.38 -37.23 -27.06
N CYS A 529 -6.94 -36.13 -27.54
CA CYS A 529 -6.24 -34.86 -27.62
C CYS A 529 -7.13 -33.61 -27.44
N ILE A 530 -6.45 -32.51 -27.11
CA ILE A 530 -6.93 -31.12 -27.18
C ILE A 530 -5.93 -30.36 -28.05
N VAL A 531 -6.38 -29.88 -29.21
CA VAL A 531 -5.52 -29.23 -30.20
C VAL A 531 -6.11 -27.89 -30.57
N ASN A 532 -5.29 -26.84 -30.61
CA ASN A 532 -5.74 -25.55 -31.12
C ASN A 532 -5.43 -25.41 -32.60
N ARG A 533 -6.43 -25.45 -33.47
CA ARG A 533 -6.26 -25.28 -34.92
C ARG A 533 -5.66 -23.90 -35.27
N GLY A 534 -4.94 -23.86 -36.39
CA GLY A 534 -4.24 -22.65 -36.86
C GLY A 534 -2.93 -22.38 -36.13
N ARG A 535 -2.43 -21.13 -36.22
CA ARG A 535 -1.08 -20.73 -35.79
C ARG A 535 -0.96 -20.34 -34.31
N LYS A 536 -2.10 -20.05 -33.67
CA LYS A 536 -2.16 -19.59 -32.27
C LYS A 536 -1.86 -20.74 -31.31
N GLY A 537 -1.21 -20.44 -30.19
CA GLY A 537 -0.85 -21.41 -29.17
C GLY A 537 0.12 -20.80 -28.17
N GLY A 538 1.00 -21.62 -27.61
CA GLY A 538 2.09 -21.17 -26.75
C GLY A 538 2.26 -22.05 -25.51
N SER A 539 3.42 -21.94 -24.86
CA SER A 539 3.67 -22.55 -23.55
C SER A 539 2.65 -22.12 -22.49
N ASN A 540 2.18 -20.87 -22.54
CA ASN A 540 1.14 -20.35 -21.65
C ASN A 540 -0.21 -21.07 -21.89
N VAL A 541 -0.57 -21.32 -23.15
CA VAL A 541 -1.80 -22.04 -23.50
C VAL A 541 -1.71 -23.51 -23.09
N ALA A 542 -0.57 -24.17 -23.32
CA ALA A 542 -0.35 -25.54 -22.89
C ALA A 542 -0.47 -25.68 -21.36
N ALA A 543 0.17 -24.77 -20.60
CA ALA A 543 0.06 -24.73 -19.15
C ALA A 543 -1.36 -24.41 -18.67
N ALA A 544 -2.07 -23.50 -19.34
CA ALA A 544 -3.46 -23.15 -19.01
C ALA A 544 -4.40 -24.35 -19.18
N ILE A 545 -4.25 -25.15 -20.24
CA ILE A 545 -5.03 -26.37 -20.45
C ILE A 545 -4.72 -27.39 -19.36
N CYS A 546 -3.44 -27.64 -19.06
CA CYS A 546 -3.04 -28.55 -17.98
C CYS A 546 -3.66 -28.12 -16.63
N ASN A 547 -3.57 -26.84 -16.32
CA ASN A 547 -4.10 -26.29 -15.07
C ASN A 547 -5.63 -26.34 -15.01
N ALA A 548 -6.34 -26.08 -16.10
CA ALA A 548 -7.79 -26.23 -16.14
C ALA A 548 -8.21 -27.65 -15.73
N LEU A 549 -7.55 -28.66 -16.30
CA LEU A 549 -7.80 -30.07 -15.99
C LEU A 549 -7.48 -30.40 -14.53
N LEU A 550 -6.33 -29.94 -14.02
CA LEU A 550 -5.93 -30.14 -12.62
C LEU A 550 -6.92 -29.49 -11.63
N TYR A 551 -7.41 -28.29 -11.94
CA TYR A 551 -8.35 -27.59 -11.08
C TYR A 551 -9.74 -28.24 -11.08
N GLU A 552 -10.19 -28.77 -12.21
CA GLU A 552 -11.45 -29.53 -12.27
C GLU A 552 -11.37 -30.81 -11.45
N VAL A 553 -10.26 -31.57 -11.55
CA VAL A 553 -10.03 -32.76 -10.69
C VAL A 553 -10.11 -32.37 -9.21
N ARG A 554 -9.38 -31.33 -8.80
CA ARG A 554 -9.38 -30.84 -7.41
C ARG A 554 -10.78 -30.42 -6.94
N ARG A 555 -11.55 -29.77 -7.81
CA ARG A 555 -12.92 -29.29 -7.50
C ARG A 555 -13.87 -30.47 -7.30
N GLU A 556 -13.84 -31.45 -8.19
CA GLU A 556 -14.67 -32.66 -8.09
C GLU A 556 -14.32 -33.51 -6.85
N ASP A 557 -13.04 -33.61 -6.53
CA ASP A 557 -12.60 -34.38 -5.35
C ASP A 557 -12.94 -33.68 -4.04
N ALA A 558 -12.98 -32.34 -4.03
CA ALA A 558 -13.48 -31.57 -2.90
C ALA A 558 -15.00 -31.74 -2.71
N ALA A 559 -15.77 -31.77 -3.80
CA ALA A 559 -17.22 -32.00 -3.74
C ALA A 559 -17.56 -33.39 -3.17
N LYS A 560 -16.78 -34.43 -3.52
CA LYS A 560 -16.95 -35.80 -3.01
C LYS A 560 -16.57 -36.02 -1.54
N LYS A 561 -15.96 -35.02 -0.87
CA LYS A 561 -15.60 -35.09 0.57
C LYS A 561 -16.63 -34.42 1.48
N VAL A 562 -17.60 -33.71 0.90
CA VAL A 562 -18.65 -32.96 1.63
C VAL A 562 -19.98 -33.72 1.66
N ASP A 563 -20.13 -34.72 0.79
CA ASP A 563 -21.13 -35.79 0.87
C ASP A 563 -20.54 -37.03 1.57
#